data_AF-A0A2D0L9A1-F1
#
_entry.id   AF-A0A2D0L9A1-F1
#
_cell.length_a   1.000
_cell.length_b   1.000
_cell.length_c   1.000
_cell.angle_alpha   90.00
_cell.angle_beta   90.00
_cell.angle_gamma   90.00
#
_symmetry.space_group_name_H-M   'P 1'
#
loop_
_entity.id
_entity.type
_entity.pdbx_description
1 polymer ?
#
loop_
_entity_poly.entity_id
_entity_poly.type
_entity_poly.pdbx_seq_one_letter_code
_entity_poly.pdbx_strand_id
1 'polypeptide(L)' 'MTKQERHELTVLLAKITEASDYLHTGRVNDGRTNVDIVEAALKVILSRKK' A
#
# COMPACT_ATOMS: atom_id res chain seq x y z
N MET A 1 -6.60 -7.48 -15.85
CA MET A 1 -6.83 -6.91 -14.50
C MET A 1 -8.32 -6.73 -14.29
N THR A 2 -8.90 -7.42 -13.31
CA THR A 2 -10.33 -7.32 -12.99
C THR A 2 -10.68 -5.96 -12.37
N LYS A 3 -11.96 -5.61 -12.31
CA LYS A 3 -12.43 -4.38 -11.65
C LYS A 3 -12.04 -4.34 -10.17
N GLN A 4 -12.09 -5.49 -9.51
CA GLN A 4 -11.69 -5.66 -8.12
C GLN A 4 -10.18 -5.47 -7.94
N GLU A 5 -9.35 -6.12 -8.76
CA GLU A 5 -7.89 -5.97 -8.71
C GLU A 5 -7.46 -4.52 -8.94
N ARG A 6 -8.13 -3.82 -9.88
CA ARG A 6 -7.87 -2.41 -10.13
C ARG A 6 -8.18 -1.57 -8.88
N HIS A 7 -9.32 -1.81 -8.25
CA HIS A 7 -9.72 -1.09 -7.04
C HIS A 7 -8.75 -1.35 -5.88
N GLU A 8 -8.37 -2.61 -5.65
CA GLU A 8 -7.39 -3.01 -4.63
C GLU A 8 -6.05 -2.27 -4.84
N LEU A 9 -5.54 -2.24 -6.08
CA LEU A 9 -4.31 -1.51 -6.40
C LEU A 9 -4.46 0.01 -6.24
N THR A 10 -5.62 0.60 -6.58
CA THR A 10 -5.88 2.03 -6.35
C THR A 10 -5.83 2.39 -4.86
N VAL A 11 -6.40 1.54 -3.99
CA VAL A 11 -6.37 1.74 -2.54
C VAL A 11 -4.94 1.66 -2.01
N LEU A 12 -4.15 0.68 -2.47
CA LEU A 12 -2.74 0.54 -2.08
C LEU A 12 -1.90 1.72 -2.56
N LEU A 13 -2.17 2.23 -3.75
CA LEU A 13 -1.52 3.43 -4.27
C LEU A 13 -1.81 4.66 -3.39
N ALA A 14 -3.05 4.85 -2.95
CA ALA A 14 -3.38 5.95 -2.04
C ALA A 14 -2.64 5.83 -0.71
N LYS A 15 -2.55 4.62 -0.14
CA LYS A 15 -1.84 4.36 1.12
C LYS A 15 -0.34 4.60 1.03
N ILE A 16 0.31 4.24 -0.09
CA ILE A 16 1.75 4.48 -0.24
C ILE A 16 2.07 5.95 -0.46
N THR A 17 1.19 6.70 -1.13
CA THR A 17 1.30 8.17 -1.22
C THR A 17 1.19 8.82 0.16
N GLU A 18 0.19 8.41 0.95
CA GLU A 18 0.06 8.88 2.34
C GLU A 18 1.28 8.54 3.19
N ALA A 19 1.83 7.32 3.03
CA ALA A 19 3.06 6.92 3.70
C ALA A 19 4.22 7.84 3.34
N SER A 20 4.37 8.19 2.05
CA SER A 20 5.39 9.11 1.58
C SER A 20 5.25 10.49 2.22
N ASP A 21 4.02 11.01 2.32
CA ASP A 21 3.76 12.30 2.96
C ASP A 21 4.11 12.27 4.45
N TYR A 22 3.80 11.18 5.15
CA TYR A 22 4.20 10.98 6.54
C TYR A 22 5.72 10.95 6.73
N LEU A 23 6.43 10.28 5.83
CA LEU A 23 7.90 10.25 5.86
C LEU A 23 8.49 11.66 5.62
N HIS A 24 7.94 12.42 4.67
CA HIS A 24 8.39 13.78 4.38
C HIS A 24 8.08 14.80 5.48
N THR A 25 7.01 14.56 6.26
CA THR A 25 6.59 15.45 7.37
C THR A 25 7.20 15.06 8.72
N GLY A 26 8.11 14.08 8.76
CA GLY A 26 8.76 13.63 9.99
C GLY A 26 7.91 12.66 10.84
N ARG A 27 6.72 12.27 10.38
CA ARG A 27 5.87 11.22 10.97
C ARG A 27 6.37 9.83 10.57
N VAL A 28 7.63 9.55 10.90
CA VAL A 28 8.36 8.37 10.39
C VAL A 28 7.69 7.04 10.77
N ASN A 29 7.17 6.92 11.99
CA ASN A 29 6.52 5.69 12.46
C ASN A 29 5.20 5.41 11.72
N ASP A 30 4.41 6.45 11.46
CA ASP A 30 3.15 6.32 10.70
C ASP A 30 3.44 5.94 9.25
N GLY A 31 4.45 6.59 8.66
CA GLY A 31 4.93 6.26 7.31
C GLY A 31 5.38 4.81 7.19
N ARG A 32 6.22 4.33 8.12
CA ARG A 32 6.67 2.93 8.17
C ARG A 32 5.50 1.95 8.30
N THR A 33 4.57 2.23 9.22
CA THR A 33 3.38 1.38 9.42
C THR A 33 2.56 1.26 8.13
N ASN A 34 2.36 2.37 7.40
CA ASN A 34 1.64 2.33 6.14
C ASN A 34 2.40 1.56 5.04
N VAL A 35 3.72 1.67 4.97
CA VAL A 35 4.56 0.87 4.05
C VAL A 35 4.39 -0.62 4.34
N ASP A 36 4.47 -1.04 5.61
CA ASP A 36 4.35 -2.45 6.00
C ASP A 36 2.97 -3.03 5.62
N ILE A 37 1.90 -2.25 5.81
CA ILE A 37 0.54 -2.63 5.41
C ILE A 37 0.45 -2.82 3.89
N VAL A 38 1.02 -1.89 3.12
CA VAL A 38 1.01 -1.97 1.65
C VAL A 38 1.80 -3.19 1.17
N GLU A 39 2.99 -3.44 1.75
CA GLU A 39 3.81 -4.59 1.40
C GLU A 39 3.09 -5.92 1.67
N ALA A 40 2.47 -6.06 2.85
CA ALA A 40 1.70 -7.26 3.21
C ALA A 40 0.53 -7.50 2.23
N ALA A 41 -0.21 -6.45 1.88
CA ALA A 41 -1.32 -6.56 0.95
C ALA A 41 -0.88 -6.93 -0.47
N LEU A 42 0.23 -6.35 -0.95
CA LEU A 42 0.81 -6.71 -2.26
C LEU A 42 1.24 -8.19 -2.31
N LYS A 43 1.86 -8.71 -1.24
CA LYS A 43 2.22 -10.13 -1.14
C LYS A 43 0.99 -11.03 -1.27
N VAL A 44 -0.12 -10.67 -0.62
CA VAL A 44 -1.39 -11.41 -0.74
C VAL A 44 -1.91 -11.38 -2.17
N ILE A 45 -1.96 -10.22 -2.82
CA ILE A 45 -2.43 -10.10 -4.22
C ILE A 45 -1.57 -10.95 -5.15
N LEU A 46 -0.24 -10.92 -5.00
CA LEU A 46 0.68 -11.71 -5.82
C LEU A 46 0.52 -13.22 -5.58
N SER A 47 0.27 -13.65 -4.35
CA SER A 47 0.05 -15.06 -4.01
C SER A 47 -1.25 -15.62 -4.62
N ARG A 48 -2.30 -14.80 -4.76
CA ARG A 48 -3.58 -15.19 -5.39
C ARG A 48 -3.47 -15.40 -6.91
N LYS A 49 -2.42 -14.86 -7.53
CA LYS A 49 -2.18 -14.99 -8.97
C LYS A 49 -1.33 -16.22 -9.35
N LYS A 50 -0.91 -17.03 -8.36
CA LYS A 50 -0.31 -18.35 -8.59
C LYS A 50 -1.39 -19.42 -8.66
#